data_AF-A0A1Y6F850-F1
#
_entry.id   AF-A0A1Y6F850-F1
#
_cell.length_a   1.000
_cell.length_b   1.000
_cell.length_c   1.000
_cell.angle_alpha   90.00
_cell.angle_beta   90.00
_cell.angle_gamma   90.00
#
_symmetry.space_group_name_H-M   'P 1'
#
loop_
_entity.id
_entity.type
_entity.pdbx_description
1 polymer ?
#
loop_
_entity_poly.entity_id
_entity_poly.type
_entity_poly.pdbx_seq_one_letter_code
_entity_poly.pdbx_strand_id
1 'polypeptide(L)'
;MTPIVLLDQVVHTNYGQFTLEWDSSGTTWDGDADRFFAGQLNGWIGAAVEGVVVVVLARYGGGSALRAELWPQEPQQEAPTDAAWEDSVEVSVTVSAGDSVGWGTWSWADSGTLDLPAGSYRLRASARGRDAGQAGEFDPDVVDFYLLQFWLAPPAPDAVLRTASADAAYWNKEWGSRR
;
A
#
# COMPACT_ATOMS: atom_id res chain seq x y z
N MET A 1 7.73 -13.39 -16.49
CA MET A 1 7.05 -14.38 -15.63
C MET A 1 5.71 -13.80 -15.22
N THR A 2 4.68 -14.61 -15.03
CA THR A 2 3.32 -14.12 -14.72
C THR A 2 3.12 -14.08 -13.19
N PRO A 3 2.64 -12.97 -12.62
CA PRO A 3 2.29 -12.92 -11.20
C PRO A 3 1.03 -13.72 -10.88
N ILE A 4 0.90 -14.13 -9.61
CA ILE A 4 -0.37 -14.58 -9.04
C ILE A 4 -1.12 -13.33 -8.57
N VAL A 5 -2.36 -13.16 -9.03
CA VAL A 5 -3.22 -12.05 -8.56
C VAL A 5 -3.83 -12.44 -7.22
N LEU A 6 -3.56 -11.66 -6.19
CA LEU A 6 -4.08 -11.83 -4.83
C LEU A 6 -5.36 -11.02 -4.60
N LEU A 7 -5.49 -9.89 -5.27
CA LEU A 7 -6.61 -8.96 -5.19
C LEU A 7 -6.70 -8.18 -6.49
N ASP A 8 -7.90 -7.98 -7.02
CA ASP A 8 -8.14 -7.11 -8.19
C ASP A 8 -9.59 -6.62 -8.15
N GLN A 9 -9.81 -5.50 -7.47
CA GLN A 9 -11.14 -4.92 -7.33
C GLN A 9 -11.10 -3.42 -7.03
N VAL A 10 -12.27 -2.79 -7.13
CA VAL A 10 -12.50 -1.44 -6.62
C VAL A 10 -12.87 -1.56 -5.14
N VAL A 11 -12.05 -0.96 -4.27
CA VAL A 11 -12.31 -0.91 -2.82
C VAL A 11 -12.92 0.45 -2.45
N HIS A 12 -14.00 0.42 -1.68
CA HIS A 12 -14.68 1.61 -1.20
C HIS A 12 -14.16 1.96 0.18
N THR A 13 -13.68 3.19 0.32
CA THR A 13 -13.10 3.67 1.57
C THR A 13 -13.85 4.89 2.10
N ASN A 14 -13.62 5.16 3.37
CA ASN A 14 -13.76 6.46 4.01
C ASN A 14 -12.41 6.78 4.67
N TYR A 15 -12.05 8.05 4.79
CA TYR A 15 -10.76 8.50 5.34
C TYR A 15 -9.52 8.00 4.57
N GLY A 16 -9.65 7.61 3.31
CA GLY A 16 -8.52 7.16 2.48
C GLY A 16 -7.78 5.94 3.01
N GLN A 17 -8.42 5.14 3.88
CA GLN A 17 -7.77 4.02 4.54
C GLN A 17 -7.94 2.72 3.75
N PHE A 18 -6.83 2.03 3.54
CA PHE A 18 -6.78 0.60 3.25
C PHE A 18 -5.65 -0.03 4.07
N THR A 19 -5.91 -1.16 4.72
CA THR A 19 -4.92 -1.81 5.59
C THR A 19 -4.77 -3.28 5.21
N LEU A 20 -3.55 -3.80 5.27
CA LEU A 20 -3.26 -5.23 5.34
C LEU A 20 -2.88 -5.58 6.78
N GLU A 21 -3.44 -6.64 7.34
CA GLU A 21 -3.17 -7.06 8.72
C GLU A 21 -3.05 -8.57 8.82
N TRP A 22 -2.07 -9.08 9.57
CA TRP A 22 -1.89 -10.52 9.78
C TRP A 22 -1.38 -10.90 11.17
N ASP A 23 -1.23 -9.92 12.06
CA ASP A 23 -0.89 -10.18 13.46
C ASP A 23 -2.15 -10.30 14.32
N SER A 24 -2.28 -11.42 15.01
CA SER A 24 -3.33 -11.70 15.99
C SER A 24 -3.24 -10.88 17.28
N SER A 25 -2.18 -10.09 17.48
CA SER A 25 -1.96 -9.25 18.67
C SER A 25 -2.92 -8.06 18.78
N GLY A 26 -3.76 -7.82 17.77
CA GLY A 26 -4.67 -6.67 17.73
C GLY A 26 -3.98 -5.36 17.38
N THR A 27 -2.79 -5.44 16.79
CA THR A 27 -2.10 -4.29 16.23
C THR A 27 -2.77 -3.93 14.91
N THR A 28 -3.65 -2.93 14.96
CA THR A 28 -4.37 -2.36 13.80
C THR A 28 -4.03 -0.87 13.70
N TRP A 29 -4.26 -0.27 12.53
CA TRP A 29 -4.13 1.17 12.34
C TRP A 29 -5.01 1.93 13.35
N ASP A 30 -4.37 2.66 14.26
CA ASP A 30 -4.99 3.38 15.38
C ASP A 30 -5.03 4.91 15.16
N GLY A 31 -4.54 5.38 14.00
CA GLY A 31 -4.41 6.80 13.67
C GLY A 31 -3.07 7.42 14.08
N ASP A 32 -2.18 6.69 14.78
CA ASP A 32 -0.85 7.15 15.16
C ASP A 32 0.13 7.04 13.98
N ALA A 33 0.13 8.04 13.11
CA ALA A 33 1.03 8.09 11.96
C ALA A 33 2.51 8.00 12.37
N ASP A 34 2.90 8.58 13.51
CA ASP A 34 4.29 8.59 13.96
C ASP A 34 4.77 7.17 14.29
N ARG A 35 3.86 6.30 14.76
CA ARG A 35 4.11 4.88 15.00
C ARG A 35 4.22 4.06 13.71
N PHE A 36 3.25 4.18 12.79
CA PHE A 36 3.18 3.30 11.60
C PHE A 36 4.10 3.69 10.45
N PHE A 37 4.60 4.92 10.45
CA PHE A 37 5.57 5.43 9.48
C PHE A 37 6.95 5.69 10.09
N ALA A 38 7.17 5.27 11.35
CA ALA A 38 8.41 5.49 12.07
C ALA A 38 9.65 5.07 11.26
N GLY A 39 10.56 6.02 11.02
CA GLY A 39 11.83 5.77 10.34
C GLY A 39 11.74 5.54 8.83
N GLN A 40 10.54 5.63 8.25
CA GLN A 40 10.37 5.54 6.79
C GLN A 40 10.64 6.89 6.11
N LEU A 41 11.01 6.84 4.84
CA LEU A 41 11.12 7.99 3.92
C LEU A 41 9.80 8.30 3.20
N ASN A 42 8.98 7.28 2.98
CA ASN A 42 7.66 7.41 2.37
C ASN A 42 6.57 7.63 3.42
N GLY A 43 5.51 8.33 3.04
CA GLY A 43 4.41 8.67 3.95
C GLY A 43 3.04 8.14 3.56
N TRP A 44 2.95 7.24 2.56
CA TRP A 44 1.67 6.69 2.11
C TRP A 44 1.60 5.16 2.09
N ILE A 45 2.70 4.47 2.38
CA ILE A 45 2.76 3.04 2.70
C ILE A 45 3.45 2.85 4.05
N GLY A 46 2.67 2.73 5.12
CA GLY A 46 3.16 2.53 6.48
C GLY A 46 3.42 1.06 6.75
N ALA A 47 4.67 0.68 7.03
CA ALA A 47 5.08 -0.69 7.31
C ALA A 47 6.08 -0.76 8.49
N ALA A 48 6.16 0.29 9.31
CA ALA A 48 7.07 0.33 10.46
C ALA A 48 6.61 -0.59 11.61
N VAL A 49 5.33 -0.96 11.62
CA VAL A 49 4.73 -1.85 12.60
C VAL A 49 4.61 -3.24 12.00
N GLU A 50 5.22 -4.23 12.63
CA GLU A 50 5.12 -5.63 12.21
C GLU A 50 3.65 -6.09 12.20
N GLY A 51 3.28 -6.87 11.19
CA GLY A 51 1.92 -7.39 11.06
C GLY A 51 0.92 -6.44 10.41
N VAL A 52 1.31 -5.20 10.07
CA VAL A 52 0.41 -4.19 9.48
C VAL A 52 1.05 -3.46 8.30
N VAL A 53 0.29 -3.28 7.23
CA VAL A 53 0.59 -2.30 6.17
C VAL A 53 -0.56 -1.32 6.05
N VAL A 54 -0.27 -0.04 6.24
CA VAL A 54 -1.23 1.05 6.02
C VAL A 54 -1.01 1.62 4.62
N VAL A 55 -2.04 1.61 3.78
CA VAL A 55 -2.04 2.24 2.46
C VAL A 55 -2.93 3.47 2.53
N VAL A 56 -2.32 4.64 2.34
CA VAL A 56 -3.02 5.92 2.27
C VAL A 56 -3.48 6.14 0.84
N LEU A 57 -4.75 5.88 0.60
CA LEU A 57 -5.46 6.22 -0.63
C LEU A 57 -5.68 7.73 -0.68
N ALA A 58 -5.53 8.33 -1.85
CA ALA A 58 -5.60 9.78 -2.03
C ALA A 58 -7.01 10.34 -1.85
N ARG A 59 -8.04 9.54 -2.11
CA ARG A 59 -9.44 9.95 -1.96
C ARG A 59 -9.92 9.77 -0.51
N TYR A 60 -10.70 10.74 -0.01
CA TYR A 60 -11.37 10.59 1.30
C TYR A 60 -12.46 9.51 1.24
N GLY A 61 -13.36 9.55 0.24
CA GLY A 61 -14.49 8.63 0.10
C GLY A 61 -14.65 8.09 -1.32
N GLY A 62 -15.27 6.92 -1.48
CA GLY A 62 -15.56 6.30 -2.78
C GLY A 62 -14.57 5.21 -3.19
N GLY A 63 -14.56 4.84 -4.47
CA GLY A 63 -13.88 3.64 -4.98
C GLY A 63 -12.48 3.88 -5.56
N SER A 64 -11.47 3.20 -5.01
CA SER A 64 -10.12 3.14 -5.58
C SER A 64 -9.88 1.78 -6.23
N ALA A 65 -9.33 1.74 -7.44
CA ALA A 65 -8.92 0.47 -8.05
C ALA A 65 -7.65 -0.03 -7.37
N LEU A 66 -7.71 -1.21 -6.76
CA LEU A 66 -6.59 -1.82 -6.06
C LEU A 66 -6.32 -3.22 -6.57
N ARG A 67 -5.08 -3.45 -6.98
CA ARG A 67 -4.59 -4.74 -7.41
C ARG A 67 -3.38 -5.16 -6.57
N ALA A 68 -3.40 -6.38 -6.06
CA ALA A 68 -2.28 -6.98 -5.34
C ALA A 68 -1.78 -8.21 -6.09
N GLU A 69 -0.47 -8.36 -6.20
CA GLU A 69 0.18 -9.39 -7.00
C GLU A 69 1.35 -10.02 -6.23
N LEU A 70 1.43 -11.35 -6.27
CA LEU A 70 2.60 -12.10 -5.82
C LEU A 70 3.45 -12.50 -7.04
N TRP A 71 4.67 -11.99 -7.07
CA TRP A 71 5.65 -12.24 -8.11
C TRP A 71 6.67 -13.31 -7.67
N PRO A 72 7.08 -14.21 -8.59
CA PRO A 72 8.05 -15.25 -8.28
C PRO A 72 9.48 -14.73 -8.04
N GLN A 73 9.76 -13.51 -8.49
CA GLN A 73 11.01 -12.79 -8.29
C GLN A 73 10.72 -11.30 -8.45
N GLU A 74 11.70 -10.45 -8.14
CA GLU A 74 11.61 -9.02 -8.42
C GLU A 74 11.13 -8.78 -9.87
N PRO A 75 10.11 -7.94 -10.09
CA PRO A 75 9.66 -7.57 -11.43
C PRO A 75 10.82 -6.92 -12.23
N GLN A 76 11.43 -7.70 -13.13
CA GLN A 76 12.65 -7.33 -13.87
C GLN A 76 12.46 -6.19 -14.87
N GLN A 77 11.23 -5.93 -15.32
CA GLN A 77 11.00 -5.01 -16.43
C GLN A 77 9.56 -4.51 -16.51
N GLU A 78 9.09 -3.90 -15.43
CA GLU A 78 8.24 -2.71 -15.50
C GLU A 78 8.87 -1.78 -14.46
N ALA A 79 9.84 -0.98 -14.93
CA ALA A 79 10.64 -0.13 -14.07
C ALA A 79 9.74 0.80 -13.22
N PRO A 80 10.28 1.50 -12.22
CA PRO A 80 9.61 2.62 -11.54
C PRO A 80 9.34 3.82 -12.48
N THR A 81 9.26 3.56 -13.79
CA THR A 81 9.17 4.44 -14.95
C THR A 81 8.34 3.81 -16.07
N ASP A 82 7.52 2.76 -15.80
CA ASP A 82 6.37 2.61 -16.69
C ASP A 82 5.62 3.93 -16.58
N ALA A 83 5.65 4.75 -17.64
CA ALA A 83 5.22 6.14 -17.58
C ALA A 83 3.76 6.29 -17.13
N ALA A 84 3.05 5.17 -17.05
CA ALA A 84 1.72 5.01 -16.47
C ALA A 84 1.64 5.18 -14.94
N TRP A 85 2.69 4.89 -14.17
CA TRP A 85 2.68 5.04 -12.71
C TRP A 85 3.37 6.35 -12.27
N GLU A 86 2.64 7.15 -11.52
CA GLU A 86 3.08 8.49 -11.10
C GLU A 86 4.00 8.42 -9.89
N ASP A 87 3.62 7.59 -8.91
CA ASP A 87 4.31 7.44 -7.64
C ASP A 87 4.63 5.97 -7.39
N SER A 88 5.80 5.71 -6.82
CA SER A 88 6.20 4.35 -6.48
C SER A 88 7.13 4.35 -5.28
N VAL A 89 6.82 3.49 -4.32
CA VAL A 89 7.62 3.29 -3.12
C VAL A 89 7.79 1.81 -2.86
N GLU A 90 8.83 1.46 -2.13
CA GLU A 90 9.04 0.11 -1.67
C GLU A 90 9.23 0.06 -0.17
N VAL A 91 8.62 -0.92 0.46
CA VAL A 91 8.79 -1.26 1.88
C VAL A 91 9.08 -2.75 2.02
N SER A 92 9.50 -3.18 3.21
CA SER A 92 9.69 -4.60 3.51
C SER A 92 8.66 -5.06 4.54
N VAL A 93 8.11 -6.25 4.37
CA VAL A 93 7.13 -6.84 5.28
C VAL A 93 7.45 -8.31 5.54
N THR A 94 7.08 -8.83 6.70
CA THR A 94 7.28 -10.24 7.05
C THR A 94 5.98 -10.85 7.52
N VAL A 95 5.59 -11.97 6.91
CA VAL A 95 4.43 -12.78 7.28
C VAL A 95 4.94 -14.06 7.94
N SER A 96 4.55 -14.33 9.18
CA SER A 96 5.01 -15.52 9.90
C SER A 96 4.23 -16.77 9.51
N ALA A 97 4.81 -17.94 9.76
CA ALA A 97 4.13 -19.20 9.52
C ALA A 97 2.89 -19.33 10.42
N GLY A 98 1.72 -19.54 9.81
CA GLY A 98 0.44 -19.64 10.50
C GLY A 98 -0.39 -18.36 10.50
N ASP A 99 0.19 -17.23 10.09
CA ASP A 99 -0.55 -15.98 9.92
C ASP A 99 -1.41 -16.02 8.66
N SER A 100 -2.54 -15.32 8.69
CA SER A 100 -3.44 -15.11 7.56
C SER A 100 -3.51 -13.62 7.26
N VAL A 101 -3.26 -13.24 6.01
CA VAL A 101 -3.26 -11.83 5.61
C VAL A 101 -4.68 -11.38 5.30
N GLY A 102 -5.26 -10.61 6.20
CA GLY A 102 -6.49 -9.86 6.00
C GLY A 102 -6.22 -8.54 5.30
N TRP A 103 -7.23 -8.03 4.60
CA TRP A 103 -7.27 -6.65 4.13
C TRP A 103 -8.61 -6.01 4.49
N GLY A 104 -8.61 -4.69 4.69
CA GLY A 104 -9.83 -3.95 5.00
C GLY A 104 -9.71 -2.45 4.73
N THR A 105 -10.83 -1.83 4.39
CA THR A 105 -10.98 -0.37 4.39
C THR A 105 -11.50 0.12 5.74
N TRP A 106 -11.72 1.42 5.91
CA TRP A 106 -12.28 1.98 7.14
C TRP A 106 -13.50 1.20 7.62
N SER A 107 -13.55 0.93 8.94
CA SER A 107 -14.58 0.11 9.61
C SER A 107 -14.72 -1.33 9.10
N TRP A 108 -13.77 -1.82 8.28
CA TRP A 108 -13.82 -3.12 7.63
C TRP A 108 -15.03 -3.29 6.69
N ALA A 109 -15.55 -2.17 6.18
CA ALA A 109 -16.74 -2.14 5.33
C ALA A 109 -16.53 -2.96 4.05
N ASP A 110 -15.42 -2.71 3.36
CA ASP A 110 -14.86 -3.63 2.37
C ASP A 110 -13.70 -4.36 3.04
N SER A 111 -13.71 -5.69 3.00
CA SER A 111 -12.67 -6.52 3.61
C SER A 111 -12.59 -7.92 2.99
N GLY A 112 -11.49 -8.61 3.25
CA GLY A 112 -11.27 -9.97 2.79
C GLY A 112 -9.90 -10.50 3.21
N THR A 113 -9.43 -11.53 2.52
CA THR A 113 -8.12 -12.15 2.75
C THR A 113 -7.29 -12.15 1.47
N LEU A 114 -5.97 -12.12 1.63
CA LEU A 114 -4.99 -12.34 0.57
C LEU A 114 -4.35 -13.71 0.78
N ASP A 115 -4.25 -14.50 -0.30
CA ASP A 115 -3.51 -15.77 -0.31
C ASP A 115 -1.98 -15.53 -0.39
N LEU A 116 -1.46 -14.65 0.48
CA LEU A 116 -0.03 -14.35 0.60
C LEU A 116 0.61 -15.33 1.60
N PRO A 117 1.49 -16.24 1.17
CA PRO A 117 2.09 -17.22 2.07
C PRO A 117 3.10 -16.57 3.03
N ALA A 118 3.49 -17.30 4.07
CA ALA A 118 4.55 -16.88 4.98
C ALA A 118 5.87 -16.60 4.24
N GLY A 119 6.56 -15.54 4.63
CA GLY A 119 7.78 -15.10 3.96
C GLY A 119 8.16 -13.67 4.30
N SER A 120 9.39 -13.30 3.96
CA SER A 120 9.83 -11.91 3.96
C SER A 120 9.74 -11.38 2.53
N TYR A 121 9.02 -10.28 2.37
CA TYR A 121 8.69 -9.71 1.08
C TYR A 121 9.21 -8.29 0.97
N ARG A 122 9.69 -7.95 -0.22
CA ARG A 122 9.65 -6.58 -0.69
C ARG A 122 8.26 -6.32 -1.26
N LEU A 123 7.65 -5.23 -0.83
CA LEU A 123 6.39 -4.71 -1.36
C LEU A 123 6.71 -3.42 -2.14
N ARG A 124 6.48 -3.42 -3.46
CA ARG A 124 6.40 -2.20 -4.26
C ARG A 124 4.95 -1.77 -4.36
N ALA A 125 4.64 -0.59 -3.86
CA ALA A 125 3.37 0.06 -4.11
C ALA A 125 3.58 1.11 -5.21
N SER A 126 2.76 1.03 -6.26
CA SER A 126 2.72 2.04 -7.32
C SER A 126 1.33 2.63 -7.41
N ALA A 127 1.25 3.93 -7.63
CA ALA A 127 -0.01 4.65 -7.71
C ALA A 127 -0.03 5.61 -8.89
N ARG A 128 -1.22 5.86 -9.42
CA ARG A 128 -1.51 6.91 -10.40
C ARG A 128 -2.89 7.49 -10.14
N GLY A 129 -3.10 8.73 -10.56
CA GLY A 129 -4.34 9.47 -10.35
C GLY A 129 -4.50 9.96 -8.92
N ARG A 130 -3.45 10.00 -8.10
CA ARG A 130 -3.56 10.45 -6.70
C ARG A 130 -4.07 11.89 -6.59
N ASP A 131 -3.56 12.80 -7.44
CA ASP A 131 -4.04 14.19 -7.47
C ASP A 131 -5.52 14.28 -7.91
N ALA A 132 -5.95 13.41 -8.83
CA ALA A 132 -7.36 13.33 -9.25
C ALA A 132 -8.25 12.76 -8.13
N GLY A 133 -7.78 11.74 -7.41
CA GLY A 133 -8.48 11.17 -6.25
C GLY A 133 -8.62 12.17 -5.10
N GLN A 134 -7.58 12.96 -4.84
CA GLN A 134 -7.61 14.02 -3.84
C GLN A 134 -8.55 15.17 -4.25
N ALA A 135 -8.61 15.55 -5.53
CA ALA A 135 -9.53 16.59 -5.99
C ALA A 135 -11.00 16.10 -6.06
N GLY A 136 -11.19 14.81 -6.36
CA GLY A 136 -12.47 14.14 -6.55
C GLY A 136 -12.86 13.27 -5.36
N GLU A 137 -12.75 13.78 -4.13
CA GLU A 137 -12.93 13.00 -2.89
C GLU A 137 -14.26 12.24 -2.76
N PHE A 138 -15.27 12.55 -3.59
CA PHE A 138 -16.58 11.89 -3.63
C PHE A 138 -17.04 11.55 -5.05
N ASP A 139 -16.14 11.57 -6.03
CA ASP A 139 -16.47 11.25 -7.41
C ASP A 139 -16.96 9.79 -7.53
N PRO A 140 -18.10 9.51 -8.17
CA PRO A 140 -18.55 8.13 -8.39
C PRO A 140 -17.61 7.33 -9.29
N ASP A 141 -16.80 7.99 -10.12
CA ASP A 141 -15.85 7.33 -11.01
C ASP A 141 -14.56 6.93 -10.27
N VAL A 142 -13.91 5.88 -10.76
CA VAL A 142 -12.60 5.44 -10.27
C VAL A 142 -11.52 6.26 -10.95
N VAL A 143 -10.90 7.15 -10.19
CA VAL A 143 -9.90 8.12 -10.69
C VAL A 143 -8.48 7.83 -10.21
N ASP A 144 -8.32 7.02 -9.17
CA ASP A 144 -7.03 6.60 -8.63
C ASP A 144 -6.87 5.07 -8.63
N PHE A 145 -5.63 4.63 -8.86
CA PHE A 145 -5.28 3.24 -9.09
C PHE A 145 -4.03 2.89 -8.30
N TYR A 146 -4.04 1.72 -7.67
CA TYR A 146 -2.97 1.22 -6.81
C TYR A 146 -2.60 -0.19 -7.22
N LEU A 147 -1.30 -0.43 -7.31
CA LEU A 147 -0.71 -1.73 -7.57
C LEU A 147 0.27 -2.09 -6.45
N LEU A 148 -0.01 -3.19 -5.75
CA LEU A 148 0.81 -3.74 -4.67
C LEU A 148 1.50 -5.01 -5.17
N GLN A 149 2.81 -4.96 -5.39
CA GLN A 149 3.58 -6.10 -5.90
C GLN A 149 4.49 -6.65 -4.81
N PHE A 150 4.30 -7.92 -4.47
CA PHE A 150 5.08 -8.65 -3.49
C PHE A 150 6.04 -9.59 -4.19
N TRP A 151 7.30 -9.63 -3.75
CA TRP A 151 8.22 -10.71 -4.09
C TRP A 151 9.11 -11.03 -2.90
N LEU A 152 9.54 -12.29 -2.80
CA LEU A 152 10.42 -12.70 -1.71
C LEU A 152 11.75 -11.94 -1.80
N ALA A 153 12.14 -11.29 -0.71
CA ALA A 153 13.39 -10.57 -0.60
C ALA A 153 13.79 -10.41 0.89
N PRO A 154 15.09 -10.28 1.20
CA PRO A 154 15.51 -9.90 2.54
C PRO A 154 14.97 -8.51 2.94
N PRO A 155 14.71 -8.25 4.24
CA PRO A 155 14.33 -6.92 4.69
C PRO A 155 15.37 -5.86 4.34
N ALA A 156 14.88 -4.73 3.82
CA ALA A 156 15.65 -3.54 3.54
C ALA A 156 14.87 -2.28 3.94
N PRO A 157 15.54 -1.14 4.21
CA PRO A 157 14.87 0.14 4.42
C PRO A 157 13.91 0.48 3.28
N ASP A 158 12.92 1.30 3.58
CA ASP A 158 12.01 1.76 2.55
C ASP A 158 12.73 2.64 1.51
N ALA A 159 12.17 2.72 0.31
CA ALA A 159 12.72 3.53 -0.76
C ALA A 159 11.59 4.25 -1.50
N VAL A 160 11.71 5.57 -1.64
CA VAL A 160 10.88 6.35 -2.56
C VAL A 160 11.51 6.27 -3.94
N LEU A 161 10.90 5.49 -4.83
CA LEU A 161 11.42 5.26 -6.19
C LEU A 161 11.01 6.37 -7.16
N ARG A 162 9.78 6.87 -6.98
CA ARG A 162 9.20 7.94 -7.81
C ARG A 162 8.16 8.72 -7.02
N THR A 163 8.17 10.03 -7.20
CA THR A 163 7.11 10.93 -6.72
C THR A 163 6.82 11.93 -7.83
N ALA A 164 5.61 11.90 -8.38
CA ALA A 164 5.15 12.83 -9.40
C ALA A 164 3.85 13.55 -9.02
N SER A 165 3.01 12.95 -8.17
CA SER A 165 1.79 13.62 -7.69
C SER A 165 2.08 14.57 -6.53
N ALA A 166 1.28 15.64 -6.44
CA ALA A 166 1.32 16.56 -5.31
C ALA A 166 0.87 15.87 -4.01
N ASP A 167 -0.11 14.97 -4.10
CA ASP A 167 -0.60 14.19 -2.96
C ASP A 167 0.49 13.27 -2.37
N ALA A 168 1.20 12.48 -3.19
CA ALA A 168 2.29 11.64 -2.68
C ALA A 168 3.45 12.48 -2.11
N ALA A 169 3.76 13.62 -2.73
CA ALA A 169 4.76 14.55 -2.21
C ALA A 169 4.35 15.13 -0.85
N TYR A 170 3.07 15.45 -0.67
CA TYR A 170 2.51 15.88 0.60
C TYR A 170 2.68 14.81 1.67
N TRP A 171 2.23 13.58 1.42
CA TRP A 171 2.34 12.49 2.41
C TRP A 171 3.77 12.14 2.76
N ASN A 172 4.68 12.05 1.78
CA ASN A 172 6.10 11.81 2.03
C ASN A 172 6.71 12.88 2.94
N LYS A 173 6.32 14.15 2.77
CA LYS A 173 6.74 15.23 3.67
C LYS A 173 6.07 15.09 5.04
N GLU A 174 4.76 14.87 5.07
CA GLU A 174 4.00 14.88 6.31
C GLU A 174 4.35 13.70 7.19
N TRP A 175 4.35 12.46 6.70
CA TRP A 175 4.55 11.26 7.52
C TRP A 175 5.91 10.58 7.27
N GLY A 176 6.39 10.56 6.03
CA GLY A 176 7.66 9.94 5.63
C GLY A 176 8.92 10.71 6.04
N SER A 177 8.79 11.75 6.86
CA SER A 177 9.96 12.49 7.37
C SER A 177 9.86 12.80 8.86
N ARG A 178 8.85 12.22 9.54
CA ARG A 178 8.69 12.37 10.99
C ARG A 178 9.69 11.48 11.70
N ARG A 179 10.37 12.06 12.69
CA ARG A 179 11.41 11.42 13.50
C ARG A 179 11.01 11.48 14.96
#